data_AF-A0A2T6CPF3-F1
#
_entry.id   AF-A0A2T6CPF3-F1
#
_cell.length_a   1.000
_cell.length_b   1.000
_cell.length_c   1.000
_cell.angle_alpha   90.00
_cell.angle_beta   90.00
_cell.angle_gamma   90.00
#
_symmetry.space_group_name_H-M   'P 1'
#
loop_
_entity.id
_entity.type
_entity.pdbx_description
1 polymer ?
#
loop_
_entity_poly.entity_id
_entity_poly.type
_entity_poly.pdbx_seq_one_letter_code
_entity_poly.pdbx_strand_id
1 'polypeptide(L)'
;MFNTASNLMKTVLTPEQRRNKRRAQYRELAAQRAKSRPTWSTADVLARIPVTVSTLANWRRNGTLKIFRYVEGPSGRKTYFYCPEEIEAFIARKP
;
A
#
# COMPACT_ATOMS: atom_id res chain seq x y z
N MET A 1 -12.95 -44.13 34.38
CA MET A 1 -12.47 -43.75 33.03
C MET A 1 -11.38 -42.71 33.20
N PHE A 2 -10.24 -42.91 32.53
CA PHE A 2 -9.10 -42.02 32.48
C PHE A 2 -9.43 -40.74 31.71
N ASN A 3 -9.15 -39.57 32.27
CA ASN A 3 -8.85 -38.36 31.49
C ASN A 3 -7.51 -37.80 31.97
N THR A 4 -6.50 -38.23 31.23
CA THR A 4 -5.06 -38.04 31.42
C THR A 4 -4.62 -36.69 30.84
N ALA A 5 -3.71 -36.02 31.55
CA ALA A 5 -2.75 -35.00 31.09
C ALA A 5 -3.25 -33.79 30.26
N SER A 6 -3.41 -32.65 30.93
CA SER A 6 -2.59 -31.45 30.68
C SER A 6 -3.05 -30.35 31.64
N ASN A 7 -2.35 -30.24 32.77
CA ASN A 7 -2.38 -29.03 33.57
C ASN A 7 -1.70 -27.93 32.73
N LEU A 8 -2.45 -27.36 31.77
CA LEU A 8 -2.04 -26.24 30.95
C LEU A 8 -1.87 -25.07 31.92
N MET A 9 -0.63 -24.85 32.38
CA MET A 9 -0.23 -23.60 33.01
C MET A 9 -0.80 -22.48 32.13
N LYS A 10 -1.79 -21.73 32.64
CA LYS A 10 -2.17 -20.47 32.00
C LYS A 10 -0.91 -19.63 32.08
N THR A 11 -0.12 -19.58 31.00
CA THR A 11 0.94 -18.60 30.84
C THR A 11 0.25 -17.25 30.88
N VAL A 12 0.14 -16.66 32.08
CA VAL A 12 -0.40 -15.33 32.27
C VAL A 12 0.56 -14.43 31.54
N LEU A 13 0.17 -14.03 30.33
CA LEU A 13 0.98 -13.15 29.52
C LEU A 13 1.31 -11.93 30.37
N THR A 14 2.60 -11.70 30.58
CA THR A 14 3.05 -10.50 31.27
C THR A 14 2.49 -9.28 30.52
N PRO A 15 2.27 -8.14 31.19
CA PRO A 15 1.78 -6.95 30.52
C PRO A 15 2.57 -6.59 29.25
N GLU A 16 3.88 -6.87 29.27
CA GLU A 16 4.79 -6.71 28.13
C GLU A 16 4.51 -7.70 26.99
N GLN A 17 4.28 -8.98 27.28
CA GLN A 17 3.88 -9.97 26.26
C GLN A 17 2.53 -9.63 25.62
N ARG A 18 1.57 -9.09 26.39
CA ARG A 18 0.29 -8.59 25.83
C ARG A 18 0.48 -7.39 24.92
N ARG A 19 1.41 -6.50 25.25
CA ARG A 19 1.75 -5.34 24.41
C ARG A 19 2.45 -5.78 23.12
N ASN A 20 3.37 -6.74 23.20
CA ASN A 20 4.07 -7.30 22.05
C ASN A 20 3.13 -8.08 21.13
N LYS A 21 2.21 -8.89 21.68
CA LYS A 21 1.17 -9.58 20.91
C LYS A 21 0.27 -8.59 20.15
N ARG A 22 -0.20 -7.53 20.82
CA ARG A 22 -1.01 -6.48 20.18
C ARG A 22 -0.22 -5.74 19.10
N ARG A 23 1.02 -5.32 19.37
CA ARG A 23 1.88 -4.64 18.37
C ARG A 23 2.12 -5.51 17.13
N ALA A 24 2.35 -6.82 17.30
CA ALA A 24 2.50 -7.75 16.19
C ALA A 24 1.22 -7.81 15.33
N GLN A 25 0.05 -7.95 15.95
CA GLN A 25 -1.25 -7.94 15.26
C GLN A 25 -1.51 -6.62 14.50
N TYR A 26 -1.21 -5.47 15.11
CA TYR A 26 -1.36 -4.17 14.45
C TYR A 26 -0.39 -3.99 13.27
N ARG A 27 0.86 -4.46 13.39
CA ARG A 27 1.84 -4.41 12.29
C ARG A 27 1.41 -5.29 11.12
N GLU A 28 0.90 -6.48 11.41
CA GLU A 28 0.41 -7.40 10.38
C GLU A 28 -0.82 -6.83 9.66
N LEU A 29 -1.78 -6.24 10.39
CA LEU A 29 -2.92 -5.56 9.80
C LEU A 29 -2.51 -4.36 8.93
N ALA A 30 -1.52 -3.58 9.38
CA ALA A 30 -0.96 -2.48 8.60
C ALA A 30 -0.23 -2.96 7.34
N ALA A 31 0.52 -4.06 7.44
CA ALA A 31 1.22 -4.68 6.31
C ALA A 31 0.23 -5.30 5.29
N GLN A 32 -0.85 -5.92 5.75
CA GLN A 32 -1.93 -6.42 4.89
C GLN A 32 -2.62 -5.26 4.16
N ARG A 33 -2.95 -4.17 4.88
CA ARG A 33 -3.51 -2.95 4.26
C ARG A 33 -2.56 -2.32 3.24
N ALA A 34 -1.25 -2.31 3.51
CA ALA A 34 -0.26 -1.79 2.57
C ALA A 34 -0.12 -2.66 1.30
N LYS A 35 -0.28 -3.99 1.41
CA LYS A 35 -0.29 -4.92 0.27
C LYS A 35 -1.54 -4.76 -0.61
N SER A 36 -2.65 -4.29 -0.04
CA SER A 36 -3.93 -4.16 -0.75
C SER A 36 -4.27 -2.73 -1.19
N ARG A 37 -3.38 -1.75 -1.01
CA ARG A 37 -3.64 -0.40 -1.55
C ARG A 37 -3.63 -0.47 -3.08
N PRO A 38 -4.75 -0.16 -3.76
CA PRO A 38 -4.78 -0.16 -5.21
C PRO A 38 -3.83 0.94 -5.70
N THR A 39 -2.95 0.59 -6.62
CA THR A 39 -2.06 1.55 -7.29
C THR A 39 -2.30 1.47 -8.78
N TRP A 40 -2.34 2.61 -9.45
CA TRP A 40 -2.48 2.69 -10.90
C TRP A 40 -1.12 2.84 -11.55
N SER A 41 -0.87 2.05 -12.59
CA SER A 41 0.26 2.27 -13.47
C SER A 41 0.06 3.51 -14.34
N THR A 42 1.11 3.96 -15.02
CA THR A 42 0.99 5.01 -16.05
C THR A 42 -0.09 4.67 -17.09
N ALA A 43 -0.24 3.40 -17.49
CA ALA A 43 -1.25 3.00 -18.47
C ALA A 43 -2.68 3.15 -17.92
N ASP A 44 -2.91 2.75 -16.67
CA ASP A 44 -4.21 2.88 -16.01
C ASP A 44 -4.63 4.36 -15.89
N VAL A 45 -3.69 5.25 -15.57
CA VAL A 45 -3.95 6.70 -15.51
C VAL A 45 -4.32 7.26 -16.88
N LEU A 46 -3.60 6.87 -17.94
CA LEU A 46 -3.88 7.32 -19.31
C LEU A 46 -5.21 6.76 -19.86
N ALA A 47 -5.66 5.61 -19.37
CA ALA A 47 -6.98 5.09 -19.70
C ALA A 47 -8.12 5.90 -19.08
N ARG A 48 -7.87 6.59 -17.94
CA ARG A 48 -8.89 7.38 -17.24
C ARG A 48 -8.83 8.87 -17.55
N ILE A 49 -7.65 9.39 -17.88
CA ILE A 49 -7.44 10.80 -18.20
C ILE A 49 -7.04 10.89 -19.67
N PRO A 50 -7.81 11.58 -20.53
CA PRO A 50 -7.47 11.75 -21.94
C PRO A 50 -6.33 12.76 -22.09
N VAL A 51 -5.11 12.35 -21.76
CA VAL A 51 -3.88 13.14 -21.85
C VAL A 51 -2.77 12.32 -22.48
N THR A 52 -1.77 13.00 -23.03
CA THR A 52 -0.60 12.32 -23.59
C THR A 52 0.37 11.88 -22.49
N VAL A 53 1.19 10.89 -22.80
CA VAL A 53 2.31 10.45 -21.94
C VAL A 53 3.24 11.63 -21.60
N SER A 54 3.47 12.52 -22.57
CA SER A 54 4.32 13.72 -22.39
C SER A 54 3.72 14.69 -21.37
N THR A 55 2.41 14.92 -21.43
CA THR A 55 1.68 15.76 -20.47
C THR A 55 1.78 15.17 -19.06
N LEU A 56 1.52 13.87 -18.91
CA LEU A 56 1.63 13.17 -17.63
C LEU A 56 3.06 13.21 -17.07
N ALA A 57 4.07 13.05 -17.93
CA ALA A 57 5.47 13.17 -17.57
C ALA A 57 5.87 14.60 -17.15
N ASN A 58 5.23 15.63 -17.74
CA ASN A 58 5.42 17.03 -17.35
C ASN A 58 4.84 17.29 -15.96
N TRP A 59 3.61 16.86 -15.69
CA TRP A 59 3.00 16.97 -14.35
C TRP A 59 3.82 16.29 -13.26
N ARG A 60 4.37 15.12 -13.58
CA ARG A 60 5.29 14.41 -12.68
C ARG A 60 6.57 15.20 -12.42
N ARG A 61 7.19 15.76 -13.46
CA ARG A 61 8.44 16.55 -13.35
C ARG A 61 8.26 17.83 -12.55
N ASN A 62 7.11 18.49 -12.72
CA ASN A 62 6.80 19.74 -12.02
C ASN A 62 6.26 19.52 -10.60
N GLY A 63 6.16 18.27 -10.14
CA GLY A 63 5.63 17.94 -8.81
C GLY A 63 4.10 18.05 -8.69
N THR A 64 3.40 18.37 -9.77
CA THR A 64 1.93 18.42 -9.85
C THR A 64 1.30 17.05 -9.59
N LEU A 65 1.95 15.98 -10.07
CA LEU A 65 1.50 14.61 -9.85
C LEU A 65 2.51 13.82 -9.03
N LYS A 66 2.09 13.38 -7.83
CA LYS A 66 2.92 12.59 -6.93
C LYS A 66 3.01 11.14 -7.37
N ILE A 67 4.22 10.59 -7.32
CA ILE A 67 4.49 9.18 -7.57
C ILE A 67 4.43 8.46 -6.23
N PHE A 68 3.60 7.43 -6.12
CA PHE A 68 3.54 6.62 -4.92
C PHE A 68 4.73 5.66 -4.81
N ARG A 69 5.05 5.00 -5.93
CA ARG A 69 6.24 4.14 -6.06
C ARG A 69 6.61 4.01 -7.52
N TYR A 70 7.85 3.61 -7.81
CA TYR A 70 8.23 3.12 -9.13
C TYR A 70 8.87 1.74 -8.99
N VAL A 71 8.76 0.95 -10.04
CA VAL A 71 9.41 -0.36 -10.16
C VAL A 71 10.27 -0.32 -11.41
N GLU A 72 11.54 -0.64 -11.24
CA GLU A 72 12.48 -0.84 -12.36
C GLU A 72 12.27 -2.24 -12.92
N GLY A 73 11.90 -2.32 -14.19
CA GLY A 73 11.81 -3.58 -14.91
C GLY A 73 13.20 -4.08 -15.36
N PRO A 74 13.31 -5.36 -15.78
CA PRO A 74 14.58 -5.95 -16.23
C PRO A 74 15.18 -5.26 -17.47
N SER A 75 14.38 -4.50 -18.22
CA SER A 75 14.82 -3.73 -19.38
C SER A 75 15.36 -2.32 -19.03
N GLY A 76 15.56 -2.01 -17.75
CA GLY A 76 15.91 -0.65 -17.27
C GLY A 76 14.76 0.37 -17.36
N ARG A 77 13.58 -0.05 -17.82
CA ARG A 77 12.41 0.82 -17.95
C ARG A 77 11.74 0.99 -16.58
N LYS A 78 11.58 2.24 -16.14
CA LYS A 78 10.88 2.60 -14.90
C LYS A 78 9.37 2.61 -15.14
N THR A 79 8.64 1.78 -14.40
CA THR A 79 7.18 1.79 -14.34
C THR A 79 6.75 2.56 -13.11
N TYR A 80 5.97 3.62 -13.30
CA TYR A 80 5.53 4.51 -12.23
C TYR A 80 4.12 4.14 -11.79
N PHE A 81 3.90 4.16 -10.49
CA PHE A 81 2.63 3.86 -9.86
C PHE A 81 2.13 5.06 -9.07
N TYR A 82 0.83 5.28 -9.15
CA TYR A 82 0.11 6.43 -8.63
C TYR A 82 -1.00 5.97 -7.69
N CYS A 83 -1.35 6.82 -6.72
CA CYS A 83 -2.51 6.60 -5.86
C CYS A 83 -3.79 6.97 -6.63
N PRO A 84 -4.75 6.04 -6.81
CA PRO A 84 -6.02 6.30 -7.49
C PRO A 84 -6.74 7.53 -6.94
N GLU A 85 -6.81 7.66 -5.61
CA GLU A 85 -7.49 8.78 -4.93
C GLU A 85 -6.84 10.13 -5.28
N GLU A 86 -5.51 10.21 -5.37
CA GLU A 86 -4.82 11.44 -5.77
C GLU A 86 -5.06 11.76 -7.25
N ILE A 87 -5.13 10.75 -8.12
CA ILE A 87 -5.45 10.93 -9.53
C ILE A 87 -6.89 11.41 -9.71
N GLU A 88 -7.85 10.79 -9.04
CA GLU A 88 -9.27 11.17 -9.08
C GLU A 88 -9.49 12.57 -8.52
N ALA A 89 -8.86 12.90 -7.38
CA ALA A 89 -8.89 14.26 -6.84
C ALA A 89 -8.26 15.28 -7.80
N PHE A 90 -7.18 14.92 -8.50
CA PHE A 90 -6.56 15.77 -9.50
C PHE A 90 -7.48 16.01 -10.71
N ILE A 91 -8.19 14.99 -11.19
CA ILE A 91 -9.19 15.11 -12.26
C ILE A 91 -10.34 16.03 -11.82
N ALA A 92 -10.84 15.82 -10.61
CA ALA A 92 -11.97 16.60 -10.07
C ALA A 92 -11.62 18.08 -9.82
N ARG A 93 -10.33 18.40 -9.65
CA ARG A 93 -9.81 19.76 -9.42
C ARG A 93 -9.34 20.46 -10.70
N LYS A 94 -9.68 19.95 -11.89
CA LYS A 94 -9.42 20.70 -13.13
C LYS A 94 -10.09 22.09 -13.01
N PRO A 95 -9.39 23.17 -13.38
CA PRO A 95 -10.02 24.48 -13.54
C PRO A 95 -11.06 24.45 -14.66
#